data_AF-A0A8B9YEZ4-F1
#
_entry.id   AF-A0A8B9YEZ4-F1
#
_cell.length_a   1.000
_cell.length_b   1.000
_cell.length_c   1.000
_cell.angle_alpha   90.00
_cell.angle_beta   90.00
_cell.angle_gamma   90.00
#
_symmetry.space_group_name_H-M   'P 1'
#
loop_
_entity.id
_entity.type
_entity.pdbx_description
1 polymer ?
#
loop_
_entity_poly.entity_id
_entity_poly.type
_entity_poly.pdbx_seq_one_letter_code
_entity_poly.pdbx_strand_id
1 'polypeptide(L)'
;MALRLLRLVPPRVGGIHTSVQFKLQYGPLAYILGEKATKKMTEKSKLITVDGNICSGKSKLAKEIAEKLGLKHFPEAGIHYVDSTTGDGKPLPVQFSGNCSLEKFYDDPKSNDGNSYRLQAWLYASRLLQYADALEHLLSTGQGVVLERSIYSDFVFLEAMYRQGFIRKQCVDHYNQVKKVTICEYLPPHVVVYVDMPVPEVQSRIQKKGNPHEMKITSAYLQDIENAYKGTFLPEMSEKCEVLQYSAWEAQDAEKVVEDIEYLKYDKGPWLDQNDRKLHKLRMLVQDKLEVLNYTSIPVFLPEVTVGAHQSDQVFQEFTELPGRKYRAGYNEDVGDKWIWLK
;
A
#
# COMPACT_ATOMS: atom_id res chain seq x y z
N MET A 1 5.51 70.79 4.35
CA MET A 1 4.70 69.56 4.50
C MET A 1 5.43 68.43 3.77
N ALA A 2 5.43 67.21 4.34
CA ALA A 2 6.16 65.99 3.94
C ALA A 2 7.59 65.83 4.50
N LEU A 3 7.67 65.44 5.78
CA LEU A 3 8.84 64.77 6.38
C LEU A 3 9.03 63.39 5.73
N ARG A 4 10.25 63.10 5.28
CA ARG A 4 10.72 61.74 4.92
C ARG A 4 10.87 60.90 6.20
N LEU A 5 10.06 59.86 6.33
CA LEU A 5 10.21 58.81 7.32
C LEU A 5 11.36 57.86 6.91
N LEU A 6 12.49 57.95 7.60
CA LEU A 6 13.55 56.94 7.62
C LEU A 6 12.99 55.64 8.22
N ARG A 7 12.82 54.60 7.39
CA ARG A 7 12.49 53.25 7.87
C ARG A 7 13.73 52.63 8.52
N LEU A 8 13.57 52.29 9.80
CA LEU A 8 14.52 51.54 10.62
C LEU A 8 14.79 50.16 9.99
N VAL A 9 16.08 49.86 9.78
CA VAL A 9 16.59 48.53 9.40
C VAL A 9 16.54 47.64 10.65
N PRO A 10 15.90 46.45 10.62
CA PRO A 10 15.99 45.52 11.74
C PRO A 10 17.37 44.85 11.77
N PRO A 11 17.88 44.50 12.96
CA PRO A 11 19.22 43.95 13.11
C PRO A 11 19.31 42.57 12.45
N ARG A 12 20.38 42.36 11.67
CA ARG A 12 20.76 41.05 11.13
C ARG A 12 21.12 40.13 12.29
N VAL A 13 20.19 39.29 12.71
CA VAL A 13 20.50 38.13 13.54
C VAL A 13 21.20 37.12 12.62
N GLY A 14 22.52 37.05 12.74
CA GLY A 14 23.31 35.96 12.18
C GLY A 14 22.96 34.66 12.90
N GLY A 15 21.85 34.06 12.52
CA GLY A 15 21.53 32.69 12.87
C GLY A 15 22.24 31.78 11.89
N ILE A 16 23.26 31.07 12.35
CA ILE A 16 23.74 29.87 11.66
C ILE A 16 22.57 28.89 11.69
N HIS A 17 21.78 28.86 10.62
CA HIS A 17 20.72 27.87 10.41
C HIS A 17 21.36 26.55 10.00
N THR A 18 22.03 25.87 10.94
CA THR A 18 22.39 24.46 10.79
C THR A 18 21.19 23.62 11.19
N SER A 19 20.17 23.61 10.34
CA SER A 19 19.21 22.52 10.33
C SER A 19 18.97 22.17 8.87
N VAL A 20 19.90 21.40 8.30
CA VAL A 20 19.56 20.54 7.18
C VAL A 20 18.44 19.65 7.71
N GLN A 21 17.21 19.87 7.26
CA GLN A 21 16.10 18.97 7.51
C GLN A 21 16.34 17.69 6.69
N PHE A 22 17.40 16.96 7.00
CA PHE A 22 17.46 15.55 6.66
C PHE A 22 16.42 14.89 7.55
N LYS A 23 15.41 14.23 6.97
CA LYS A 23 14.60 13.29 7.74
C LYS A 23 15.59 12.27 8.30
N LEU A 24 15.91 12.37 9.59
CA LEU A 24 16.85 11.48 10.26
C LEU A 24 16.35 10.05 10.07
N GLN A 25 17.11 9.26 9.33
CA GLN A 25 16.79 7.85 9.12
C GLN A 25 17.06 7.10 10.43
N TYR A 26 16.10 6.27 10.84
CA TYR A 26 16.26 5.45 12.03
C TYR A 26 17.37 4.42 11.79
N GLY A 27 18.16 4.17 12.83
CA GLY A 27 19.33 3.31 12.71
C GLY A 27 19.72 2.63 14.01
N PRO A 28 20.76 1.78 13.98
CA PRO A 28 21.26 1.09 15.17
C PRO A 28 21.66 2.07 16.30
N LEU A 29 22.20 3.24 15.95
CA LEU A 29 22.55 4.28 16.92
C LEU A 29 21.31 4.80 17.67
N ALA A 30 20.21 5.09 16.96
CA ALA A 30 18.96 5.54 17.59
C ALA A 30 18.39 4.47 18.54
N TYR A 31 18.50 3.19 18.15
CA TYR A 31 18.11 2.06 19.00
C TYR A 31 18.96 1.98 20.28
N ILE A 32 20.29 2.13 20.17
CA ILE A 32 21.22 2.13 21.33
C ILE A 32 20.96 3.33 22.23
N LEU A 33 20.69 4.51 21.66
CA LEU A 33 20.35 5.74 22.38
C LEU A 33 18.96 5.69 23.05
N GLY A 34 18.22 4.59 22.87
CA GLY A 34 17.01 4.29 23.64
C GLY A 34 15.70 4.48 22.89
N GLU A 35 15.72 4.77 21.58
CA GLU A 35 14.53 4.81 20.73
C GLU A 35 14.08 3.38 20.39
N LYS A 36 13.24 2.83 21.28
CA LYS A 36 12.62 1.52 21.15
C LYS A 36 11.19 1.65 20.63
N ALA A 37 10.79 0.77 19.71
CA ALA A 37 9.43 0.76 19.17
C ALA A 37 8.39 0.45 20.25
N THR A 38 8.67 -0.50 21.15
CA THR A 38 7.75 -0.90 22.24
C THR A 38 7.39 0.24 23.18
N LYS A 39 8.29 1.20 23.41
CA LYS A 39 8.02 2.38 24.25
C LYS A 39 6.90 3.26 23.69
N LYS A 40 6.73 3.25 22.37
CA LYS A 40 5.71 4.05 21.67
C LYS A 40 4.45 3.24 21.38
N MET A 41 4.54 1.91 21.38
CA MET A 41 3.40 1.03 21.15
C MET A 41 2.48 1.04 22.38
N THR A 42 1.20 1.21 22.11
CA THR A 42 0.11 1.20 23.08
C THR A 42 -0.88 0.09 22.70
N GLU A 43 -1.87 -0.16 23.55
CA GLU A 43 -2.94 -1.12 23.25
C GLU A 43 -3.75 -0.74 22.01
N LYS A 44 -3.81 0.55 21.66
CA LYS A 44 -4.49 1.07 20.47
C LYS A 44 -3.63 1.01 19.20
N SER A 45 -2.37 0.60 19.31
CA SER A 45 -1.42 0.50 18.19
C SER A 45 -1.66 -0.78 17.38
N LYS A 46 -2.83 -0.87 16.75
CA LYS A 46 -3.26 -2.05 16.00
C LYS A 46 -3.21 -1.80 14.50
N LEU A 47 -2.86 -2.85 13.77
CA LEU A 47 -2.90 -2.89 12.31
C LEU A 47 -4.18 -3.60 11.90
N ILE A 48 -5.13 -2.86 11.33
CA ILE A 48 -6.45 -3.35 10.95
C ILE A 48 -6.53 -3.32 9.42
N THR A 49 -6.98 -4.41 8.82
CA THR A 49 -7.19 -4.50 7.37
C THR A 49 -8.66 -4.74 7.08
N VAL A 50 -9.26 -3.87 6.26
CA VAL A 50 -10.65 -4.04 5.79
C VAL A 50 -10.61 -4.69 4.41
N ASP A 51 -11.14 -5.90 4.35
CA ASP A 51 -11.19 -6.76 3.17
C ASP A 51 -12.64 -6.97 2.71
N GLY A 52 -12.80 -7.28 1.42
CA GLY A 52 -14.11 -7.50 0.83
C GLY A 52 -14.10 -7.44 -0.70
N ASN A 53 -15.19 -7.89 -1.29
CA ASN A 53 -15.36 -7.91 -2.75
C ASN A 53 -15.33 -6.48 -3.34
N ILE A 54 -15.20 -6.38 -4.66
CA ILE A 54 -15.24 -5.11 -5.39
C ILE A 54 -16.56 -4.39 -5.06
N CYS A 55 -16.53 -3.07 -4.85
CA CYS A 55 -17.71 -2.26 -4.54
C CYS A 55 -18.52 -2.67 -3.28
N SER A 56 -17.90 -3.40 -2.35
CA SER A 56 -18.51 -3.79 -1.06
C SER A 56 -18.77 -2.63 -0.09
N GLY A 57 -18.26 -1.42 -0.38
CA GLY A 57 -18.35 -0.27 0.54
C GLY A 57 -17.24 -0.23 1.59
N LYS A 58 -16.26 -1.14 1.52
CA LYS A 58 -15.09 -1.22 2.41
C LYS A 58 -14.38 0.12 2.63
N SER A 59 -14.27 0.97 1.60
CA SER A 59 -13.53 2.22 1.68
C SER A 59 -14.21 3.26 2.57
N LYS A 60 -15.54 3.21 2.66
CA LYS A 60 -16.30 4.06 3.58
C LYS A 60 -16.11 3.55 5.02
N LEU A 61 -16.30 2.24 5.23
CA LEU A 61 -16.12 1.61 6.53
C LEU A 61 -14.70 1.82 7.10
N ALA A 62 -13.67 1.65 6.27
CA ALA A 62 -12.28 1.85 6.67
C ALA A 62 -11.99 3.28 7.16
N LYS A 63 -12.60 4.29 6.53
CA LYS A 63 -12.49 5.69 6.97
C LYS A 63 -13.20 5.92 8.29
N GLU A 64 -14.42 5.42 8.43
CA GLU A 64 -15.20 5.56 9.67
C GLU A 64 -14.53 4.88 10.86
N ILE A 65 -13.98 3.66 10.67
CA ILE A 65 -13.18 2.96 11.70
C ILE A 65 -11.95 3.79 12.07
N ALA A 66 -11.23 4.32 11.09
CA ALA A 66 -10.04 5.12 11.33
C ALA A 66 -10.35 6.41 12.10
N GLU A 67 -11.42 7.12 11.75
CA GLU A 67 -11.86 8.34 12.43
C GLU A 67 -12.29 8.07 13.88
N LYS A 68 -13.04 7.00 14.14
CA LYS A 68 -13.53 6.66 15.50
C LYS A 68 -12.42 6.17 16.42
N LEU A 69 -11.53 5.29 15.92
CA LEU A 69 -10.41 4.76 16.71
C LEU A 69 -9.19 5.70 16.75
N GLY A 70 -9.21 6.81 15.99
CA GLY A 70 -8.09 7.74 15.88
C GLY A 70 -6.87 7.14 15.17
N LEU A 71 -7.10 6.20 14.26
CA LEU A 71 -6.06 5.50 13.49
C LEU A 71 -5.78 6.23 12.18
N LYS A 72 -4.60 5.99 11.61
CA LYS A 72 -4.29 6.51 10.27
C LYS A 72 -4.95 5.64 9.21
N HIS A 73 -5.82 6.21 8.40
CA HIS A 73 -6.37 5.54 7.21
C HIS A 73 -5.38 5.62 6.06
N PHE A 74 -5.12 4.50 5.40
CA PHE A 74 -4.51 4.48 4.07
C PHE A 74 -5.54 4.02 3.03
N PRO A 75 -5.74 4.79 1.96
CA PRO A 75 -6.66 4.41 0.88
C PRO A 75 -6.13 3.18 0.12
N GLU A 76 -6.99 2.45 -0.58
CA GLU A 76 -6.58 1.30 -1.40
C GLU A 76 -5.45 1.65 -2.38
N ALA A 77 -4.36 0.87 -2.37
CA ALA A 77 -3.27 1.05 -3.33
C ALA A 77 -3.72 0.71 -4.75
N GLY A 78 -3.79 1.74 -5.59
CA GLY A 78 -3.94 1.63 -7.03
C GLY A 78 -2.60 1.68 -7.76
N ILE A 79 -2.66 1.78 -9.10
CA ILE A 79 -1.49 1.83 -9.99
C ILE A 79 -0.55 3.00 -9.64
N HIS A 80 -1.12 4.14 -9.26
CA HIS A 80 -0.40 5.38 -8.97
C HIS A 80 -0.01 5.56 -7.49
N TYR A 81 -0.12 4.52 -6.66
CA TYR A 81 0.24 4.62 -5.25
C TYR A 81 1.72 5.03 -5.07
N VAL A 82 2.62 4.40 -5.83
CA VAL A 82 4.06 4.72 -5.83
C VAL A 82 4.33 6.15 -6.27
N ASP A 83 3.58 6.64 -7.27
CA ASP A 83 3.70 8.01 -7.76
C ASP A 83 3.22 9.03 -6.72
N SER A 84 2.19 8.69 -5.95
CA SER A 84 1.63 9.56 -4.90
C SER A 84 2.53 9.66 -3.65
N THR A 85 3.28 8.60 -3.36
CA THR A 85 4.17 8.53 -2.19
C THR A 85 5.55 9.13 -2.46
N THR A 86 5.96 9.23 -3.73
CA THR A 86 7.28 9.71 -4.11
C THR A 86 7.21 10.99 -4.95
N GLY A 87 8.25 11.84 -4.86
CA GLY A 87 8.34 13.09 -5.65
C GLY A 87 7.21 14.08 -5.40
N ASP A 88 6.61 14.60 -6.49
CA ASP A 88 5.60 15.66 -6.44
C ASP A 88 4.20 15.20 -6.00
N GLY A 89 4.00 13.89 -5.79
CA GLY A 89 2.71 13.30 -5.41
C GLY A 89 1.65 13.29 -6.53
N LYS A 90 2.02 13.72 -7.74
CA LYS A 90 1.14 13.68 -8.92
C LYS A 90 1.24 12.32 -9.62
N PRO A 91 0.11 11.75 -10.08
CA PRO A 91 0.13 10.53 -10.89
C PRO A 91 1.00 10.70 -12.13
N LEU A 92 1.86 9.71 -12.39
CA LEU A 92 2.69 9.71 -13.59
C LEU A 92 1.92 9.12 -14.77
N PRO A 93 2.35 9.43 -16.01
CA PRO A 93 1.89 8.71 -17.19
C PRO A 93 2.03 7.20 -17.04
N VAL A 94 1.05 6.46 -17.57
CA VAL A 94 0.93 4.99 -17.43
C VAL A 94 2.21 4.25 -17.87
N GLN A 95 2.96 4.82 -18.81
CA GLN A 95 4.24 4.29 -19.31
C GLN A 95 5.28 4.11 -18.19
N PHE A 96 5.31 5.03 -17.22
CA PHE A 96 6.23 5.00 -16.09
C PHE A 96 5.65 4.25 -14.88
N SER A 97 4.32 4.21 -14.75
CA SER A 97 3.61 3.52 -13.66
C SER A 97 3.27 2.06 -14.03
N GLY A 98 4.26 1.28 -14.46
CA GLY A 98 4.12 -0.16 -14.71
C GLY A 98 3.51 -0.56 -16.07
N ASN A 99 3.25 0.41 -16.96
CA ASN A 99 2.68 0.19 -18.30
C ASN A 99 1.43 -0.71 -18.26
N CYS A 100 0.61 -0.56 -17.23
CA CYS A 100 -0.57 -1.39 -17.00
C CYS A 100 -1.81 -0.51 -16.83
N SER A 101 -2.96 -1.00 -17.30
CA SER A 101 -4.22 -0.28 -17.18
C SER A 101 -5.31 -1.22 -16.68
N LEU A 102 -6.00 -0.78 -15.62
CA LEU A 102 -7.15 -1.47 -15.06
C LEU A 102 -8.35 -1.40 -16.02
N GLU A 103 -8.52 -0.29 -16.74
CA GLU A 103 -9.58 -0.13 -17.75
C GLU A 103 -9.39 -1.14 -18.88
N LYS A 104 -8.15 -1.27 -19.39
CA LYS A 104 -7.81 -2.26 -20.42
C LYS A 104 -8.03 -3.69 -19.91
N PHE A 105 -7.77 -3.95 -18.64
CA PHE A 105 -8.04 -5.26 -18.03
C PHE A 105 -9.54 -5.57 -18.01
N TYR A 106 -10.41 -4.60 -17.70
CA TYR A 106 -11.85 -4.83 -17.72
C TYR A 106 -12.43 -4.94 -19.14
N ASP A 107 -11.84 -4.24 -20.11
CA ASP A 107 -12.27 -4.30 -21.51
C ASP A 107 -11.87 -5.60 -22.20
N ASP A 108 -10.62 -6.02 -22.04
CA ASP A 108 -10.09 -7.27 -22.59
C ASP A 108 -9.12 -7.96 -21.62
N PRO A 109 -9.65 -8.76 -20.67
CA PRO A 109 -8.83 -9.51 -19.72
C PRO A 109 -7.97 -10.60 -20.36
N LYS A 110 -8.25 -11.00 -21.61
CA LYS A 110 -7.53 -12.07 -22.33
C LYS A 110 -6.57 -11.51 -23.38
N SER A 111 -6.26 -10.22 -23.29
CA SER A 111 -5.33 -9.56 -24.20
C SER A 111 -3.98 -10.27 -24.25
N ASN A 112 -3.47 -10.48 -25.45
CA ASN A 112 -2.16 -11.10 -25.71
C ASN A 112 -0.98 -10.27 -25.18
N ASP A 113 -1.20 -9.01 -24.83
CA ASP A 113 -0.17 -8.07 -24.35
C ASP A 113 0.30 -8.36 -22.91
N GLY A 114 -0.30 -9.34 -22.24
CA GLY A 114 0.05 -9.72 -20.87
C GLY A 114 -0.37 -8.73 -19.79
N ASN A 115 -1.24 -7.75 -20.14
CA ASN A 115 -1.67 -6.68 -19.23
C ASN A 115 -2.26 -7.22 -17.92
N SER A 116 -3.01 -8.32 -17.97
CA SER A 116 -3.68 -8.90 -16.79
C SER A 116 -2.70 -9.26 -15.70
N TYR A 117 -1.63 -10.00 -16.05
CA TYR A 117 -0.64 -10.40 -15.05
C TYR A 117 0.30 -9.24 -14.67
N ARG A 118 0.69 -8.39 -15.64
CA ARG A 118 1.51 -7.21 -15.36
C ARG A 118 0.84 -6.25 -14.38
N LEU A 119 -0.47 -6.02 -14.54
CA LEU A 119 -1.27 -5.24 -13.62
C LEU A 119 -1.30 -5.87 -12.23
N GLN A 120 -1.54 -7.18 -12.14
CA GLN A 120 -1.58 -7.88 -10.84
C GLN A 120 -0.22 -7.81 -10.11
N ALA A 121 0.89 -8.01 -10.82
CA ALA A 121 2.23 -7.90 -10.25
C ALA A 121 2.54 -6.46 -9.79
N TRP A 122 2.12 -5.45 -10.55
CA TRP A 122 2.28 -4.04 -10.17
C TRP A 122 1.43 -3.64 -8.96
N LEU A 123 0.17 -4.10 -8.91
CA LEU A 123 -0.71 -3.89 -7.75
C LEU A 123 -0.16 -4.60 -6.51
N TYR A 124 0.41 -5.79 -6.67
CA TYR A 124 1.07 -6.51 -5.58
C TYR A 124 2.25 -5.70 -5.01
N ALA A 125 3.15 -5.20 -5.87
CA ALA A 125 4.27 -4.36 -5.45
C ALA A 125 3.82 -3.06 -4.77
N SER A 126 2.76 -2.43 -5.31
CA SER A 126 2.16 -1.22 -4.72
C SER A 126 1.58 -1.49 -3.32
N ARG A 127 0.87 -2.61 -3.14
CA ARG A 127 0.33 -3.03 -1.84
C ARG A 127 1.44 -3.43 -0.86
N LEU A 128 2.54 -4.00 -1.35
CA LEU A 128 3.71 -4.31 -0.53
C LEU A 128 4.34 -3.02 0.01
N LEU A 129 4.51 -2.01 -0.84
CA LEU A 129 5.02 -0.69 -0.44
C LEU A 129 4.06 -0.01 0.56
N GLN A 130 2.76 -0.08 0.31
CA GLN A 130 1.75 0.43 1.25
C GLN A 130 1.82 -0.24 2.61
N TYR A 131 2.02 -1.55 2.64
CA TYR A 131 2.15 -2.29 3.89
C TYR A 131 3.42 -1.90 4.65
N ALA A 132 4.54 -1.70 3.94
CA ALA A 132 5.77 -1.20 4.51
C ALA A 132 5.58 0.22 5.09
N ASP A 133 4.88 1.11 4.40
CA ASP A 133 4.55 2.46 4.89
C ASP A 133 3.65 2.42 6.13
N ALA A 134 2.68 1.52 6.16
CA ALA A 134 1.81 1.32 7.31
C ALA A 134 2.58 0.80 8.54
N LEU A 135 3.45 -0.20 8.34
CA LEU A 135 4.31 -0.72 9.40
C LEU A 135 5.33 0.31 9.87
N GLU A 136 5.93 1.09 8.96
CA GLU A 136 6.84 2.18 9.30
C GLU A 136 6.13 3.22 10.17
N HIS A 137 4.91 3.64 9.79
CA HIS A 137 4.09 4.57 10.58
C HIS A 137 3.78 4.01 11.96
N LEU A 138 3.35 2.75 12.04
CA LEU A 138 2.99 2.08 13.29
C LEU A 138 4.20 1.95 14.23
N LEU A 139 5.37 1.54 13.72
CA LEU A 139 6.59 1.34 14.53
C LEU A 139 7.29 2.64 14.91
N SER A 140 7.13 3.71 14.12
CA SER A 140 7.77 5.00 14.38
C SER A 140 6.95 5.91 15.30
N THR A 141 5.62 5.91 15.14
CA THR A 141 4.70 6.79 15.88
C THR A 141 3.96 6.08 17.01
N GLY A 142 3.75 4.77 16.90
CA GLY A 142 2.85 4.05 17.78
C GLY A 142 1.36 4.26 17.45
N GLN A 143 1.01 4.99 16.39
CA GLN A 143 -0.38 5.10 15.98
C GLN A 143 -0.79 3.86 15.17
N GLY A 144 -1.93 3.26 15.50
CA GLY A 144 -2.48 2.17 14.70
C GLY A 144 -2.89 2.64 13.29
N VAL A 145 -3.07 1.68 12.40
CA VAL A 145 -3.29 1.93 10.97
C VAL A 145 -4.44 1.08 10.46
N VAL A 146 -5.31 1.69 9.66
CA VAL A 146 -6.36 1.01 8.90
C VAL A 146 -5.96 0.97 7.43
N LEU A 147 -5.86 -0.23 6.88
CA LEU A 147 -5.56 -0.50 5.48
C LEU A 147 -6.80 -1.01 4.75
N GLU A 148 -6.94 -0.65 3.48
CA GLU A 148 -7.93 -1.25 2.58
C GLU A 148 -7.27 -2.30 1.71
N ARG A 149 -7.59 -3.58 1.95
CA ARG A 149 -6.93 -4.75 1.37
C ARG A 149 -5.42 -4.80 1.66
N SER A 150 -4.96 -5.98 2.06
CA SER A 150 -3.54 -6.20 2.37
C SER A 150 -2.85 -7.02 1.29
N ILE A 151 -1.54 -7.20 1.42
CA ILE A 151 -0.77 -8.14 0.61
C ILE A 151 -1.33 -9.56 0.73
N TYR A 152 -1.89 -9.89 1.91
CA TYR A 152 -2.43 -11.21 2.18
C TYR A 152 -3.72 -11.50 1.43
N SER A 153 -4.53 -10.49 1.08
CA SER A 153 -5.78 -10.70 0.31
C SER A 153 -5.57 -10.62 -1.20
N ASP A 154 -4.36 -10.27 -1.67
CA ASP A 154 -4.11 -10.08 -3.10
C ASP A 154 -4.22 -11.37 -3.93
N PHE A 155 -3.80 -12.51 -3.38
CA PHE A 155 -3.80 -13.78 -4.12
C PHE A 155 -5.21 -14.25 -4.53
N VAL A 156 -6.25 -13.77 -3.83
CA VAL A 156 -7.66 -14.07 -4.14
C VAL A 156 -8.01 -13.57 -5.54
N PHE A 157 -7.51 -12.38 -5.92
CA PHE A 157 -7.73 -11.83 -7.26
C PHE A 157 -6.99 -12.62 -8.32
N LEU A 158 -5.76 -13.03 -8.04
CA LEU A 158 -4.96 -13.87 -8.94
C LEU A 158 -5.63 -15.23 -9.18
N GLU A 159 -6.12 -15.88 -8.12
CA GLU A 159 -6.79 -17.17 -8.23
C GLU A 159 -8.07 -17.07 -9.05
N ALA A 160 -8.87 -16.02 -8.82
CA ALA A 160 -10.05 -15.74 -9.64
C ALA A 160 -9.69 -15.48 -11.11
N MET A 161 -8.62 -14.73 -11.39
CA MET A 161 -8.14 -14.53 -12.76
C MET A 161 -7.68 -15.84 -13.42
N TYR A 162 -7.06 -16.74 -12.65
CA TYR A 162 -6.62 -18.05 -13.15
C TYR A 162 -7.81 -18.95 -13.48
N ARG A 163 -8.83 -19.00 -12.61
CA ARG A 163 -10.06 -19.80 -12.84
C ARG A 163 -10.83 -19.35 -14.08
N GLN A 164 -10.87 -18.05 -14.35
CA GLN A 164 -11.47 -17.48 -15.56
C GLN A 164 -10.60 -17.67 -16.82
N GLY A 165 -9.36 -18.17 -16.67
CA GLY A 165 -8.42 -18.36 -17.77
C GLY A 165 -7.89 -17.06 -18.34
N PHE A 166 -7.77 -16.01 -17.52
CA PHE A 166 -7.15 -14.72 -17.92
C PHE A 166 -5.62 -14.75 -17.82
N ILE A 167 -5.07 -15.63 -16.99
CA ILE A 167 -3.64 -15.77 -16.77
C ILE A 167 -3.18 -17.21 -16.94
N ARG A 168 -1.92 -17.39 -17.33
CA ARG A 168 -1.28 -18.70 -17.50
C ARG A 168 -0.83 -19.26 -16.16
N LYS A 169 -0.71 -20.59 -16.07
CA LYS A 169 -0.23 -21.28 -14.87
C LYS A 169 1.18 -20.81 -14.45
N GLN A 170 2.06 -20.58 -15.42
CA GLN A 170 3.42 -20.06 -15.18
C GLN A 170 3.41 -18.72 -14.44
N CYS A 171 2.43 -17.86 -14.70
CA CYS A 171 2.27 -16.58 -14.02
C CYS A 171 1.85 -16.76 -12.55
N VAL A 172 1.01 -17.77 -12.27
CA VAL A 172 0.64 -18.14 -10.90
C VAL A 172 1.86 -18.68 -10.15
N ASP A 173 2.68 -19.51 -10.79
CA ASP A 173 3.89 -20.05 -10.19
C ASP A 173 4.91 -18.94 -9.85
N HIS A 174 5.11 -17.97 -10.77
CA HIS A 174 5.94 -16.79 -10.53
C HIS A 174 5.40 -15.95 -9.37
N TYR A 175 4.09 -15.70 -9.32
CA TYR A 175 3.49 -14.96 -8.22
C TYR A 175 3.70 -15.68 -6.88
N ASN A 176 3.52 -17.00 -6.84
CA ASN A 176 3.72 -17.78 -5.62
C ASN A 176 5.18 -17.74 -5.14
N GLN A 177 6.16 -17.68 -6.06
CA GLN A 177 7.56 -17.48 -5.71
C GLN A 177 7.77 -16.11 -5.06
N VAL A 178 7.29 -15.03 -5.69
CA VAL A 178 7.38 -13.66 -5.15
C VAL A 178 6.67 -13.56 -3.79
N LYS A 179 5.44 -14.09 -3.69
CA LYS A 179 4.65 -14.11 -2.45
C LYS A 179 5.39 -14.81 -1.31
N LYS A 180 6.02 -15.96 -1.59
CA LYS A 180 6.74 -16.75 -0.59
C LYS A 180 7.97 -16.04 -0.05
N VAL A 181 8.71 -15.31 -0.88
CA VAL A 181 9.93 -14.60 -0.43
C VAL A 181 9.60 -13.30 0.30
N THR A 182 8.57 -12.59 -0.14
CA THR A 182 8.20 -11.28 0.43
C THR A 182 7.39 -11.42 1.72
N ILE A 183 6.32 -12.24 1.76
CA ILE A 183 5.41 -12.29 2.91
C ILE A 183 6.09 -12.78 4.19
N CYS A 184 7.09 -13.64 4.08
CA CYS A 184 7.79 -14.20 5.25
C CYS A 184 8.54 -13.16 6.09
N GLU A 185 8.84 -11.99 5.53
CA GLU A 185 9.56 -10.92 6.24
C GLU A 185 8.63 -10.04 7.10
N TYR A 186 7.32 -10.10 6.84
CA TYR A 186 6.32 -9.23 7.49
C TYR A 186 5.44 -9.99 8.47
N LEU A 187 4.95 -9.24 9.46
CA LEU A 187 3.94 -9.73 10.41
C LEU A 187 2.54 -9.58 9.78
N PRO A 188 1.60 -10.50 10.03
CA PRO A 188 0.21 -10.37 9.59
C PRO A 188 -0.49 -9.18 10.25
N PRO A 189 -1.65 -8.71 9.76
CA PRO A 189 -2.47 -7.74 10.49
C PRO A 189 -2.96 -8.30 11.84
N HIS A 190 -3.40 -7.42 12.75
CA HIS A 190 -3.99 -7.82 14.03
C HIS A 190 -5.46 -8.22 13.88
N VAL A 191 -6.19 -7.43 13.08
CA VAL A 191 -7.61 -7.64 12.79
C VAL A 191 -7.84 -7.60 11.29
N VAL A 192 -8.57 -8.58 10.79
CA VAL A 192 -9.10 -8.59 9.42
C VAL A 192 -10.61 -8.42 9.51
N VAL A 193 -11.11 -7.30 8.99
CA VAL A 193 -12.55 -7.02 8.89
C VAL A 193 -13.00 -7.40 7.49
N TYR A 194 -13.74 -8.50 7.35
CA TYR A 194 -14.27 -8.96 6.07
C TYR A 194 -15.73 -8.54 5.90
N VAL A 195 -16.01 -7.78 4.84
CA VAL A 195 -17.37 -7.40 4.45
C VAL A 195 -17.93 -8.41 3.46
N ASP A 196 -18.86 -9.23 3.93
CA ASP A 196 -19.59 -10.20 3.14
C ASP A 196 -20.73 -9.53 2.38
N MET A 197 -20.70 -9.66 1.05
CA MET A 197 -21.70 -9.09 0.16
C MET A 197 -21.96 -10.07 -0.98
N PRO A 198 -23.23 -10.45 -1.19
CA PRO A 198 -23.56 -11.40 -2.23
C PRO A 198 -23.30 -10.80 -3.61
N VAL A 199 -22.75 -11.61 -4.52
CA VAL A 199 -22.48 -11.22 -5.93
C VAL A 199 -23.61 -10.45 -6.62
N PRO A 200 -24.90 -10.84 -6.56
CA PRO A 200 -25.96 -10.07 -7.23
C PRO A 200 -26.11 -8.63 -6.71
N GLU A 201 -25.86 -8.39 -5.42
CA GLU A 201 -25.84 -7.05 -4.87
C GLU A 201 -24.61 -6.27 -5.31
N VAL A 202 -23.43 -6.92 -5.33
CA VAL A 202 -22.19 -6.32 -5.84
C VAL A 202 -22.38 -5.85 -7.28
N GLN A 203 -22.96 -6.67 -8.14
CA GLN A 203 -23.25 -6.31 -9.53
C GLN A 203 -24.21 -5.13 -9.62
N SER A 204 -25.27 -5.13 -8.81
CA SER A 204 -26.22 -4.01 -8.75
C SER A 204 -25.53 -2.71 -8.31
N ARG A 205 -24.57 -2.76 -7.38
CA ARG A 205 -23.78 -1.60 -6.95
C ARG A 205 -22.80 -1.13 -8.03
N ILE A 206 -22.16 -2.05 -8.75
CA ILE A 206 -21.29 -1.73 -9.89
C ILE A 206 -22.09 -0.99 -10.97
N GLN A 207 -23.29 -1.49 -11.30
CA GLN A 207 -24.18 -0.82 -12.26
C GLN A 207 -24.61 0.57 -11.78
N LYS A 208 -24.94 0.73 -10.50
CA LYS A 208 -25.29 2.05 -9.91
C LYS A 208 -24.14 3.04 -9.92
N LYS A 209 -22.90 2.58 -9.75
CA LYS A 209 -21.70 3.43 -9.81
C LYS A 209 -21.46 3.97 -11.23
N GLY A 210 -21.93 3.26 -12.26
CA GLY A 210 -21.98 3.73 -13.64
C GLY A 210 -20.62 3.84 -14.34
N ASN A 211 -19.57 3.16 -13.82
CA ASN A 211 -18.27 3.14 -14.49
C ASN A 211 -18.32 2.16 -15.68
N PRO A 212 -18.17 2.63 -16.94
CA PRO A 212 -18.37 1.80 -18.13
C PRO A 212 -17.41 0.61 -18.22
N HIS A 213 -16.22 0.71 -17.65
CA HIS A 213 -15.24 -0.38 -17.64
C HIS A 213 -15.58 -1.42 -16.57
N GLU A 214 -15.86 -1.00 -15.33
CA GLU A 214 -16.23 -1.92 -14.24
C GLU A 214 -17.54 -2.69 -14.54
N MET A 215 -18.44 -2.13 -15.34
CA MET A 215 -19.67 -2.82 -15.74
C MET A 215 -19.45 -4.06 -16.61
N LYS A 216 -18.27 -4.22 -17.24
CA LYS A 216 -17.93 -5.39 -18.07
C LYS A 216 -17.46 -6.60 -17.26
N ILE A 217 -17.34 -6.46 -15.93
CA ILE A 217 -16.93 -7.54 -15.05
C ILE A 217 -17.96 -8.68 -15.06
N THR A 218 -17.50 -9.90 -15.26
CA THR A 218 -18.36 -11.09 -15.28
C THR A 218 -18.83 -11.48 -13.87
N SER A 219 -20.07 -11.97 -13.76
CA SER A 219 -20.59 -12.52 -12.49
C SER A 219 -19.73 -13.67 -11.98
N ALA A 220 -19.27 -14.53 -12.90
CA ALA A 220 -18.42 -15.67 -12.57
C ALA A 220 -17.09 -15.23 -11.92
N TYR A 221 -16.47 -14.14 -12.38
CA TYR A 221 -15.25 -13.61 -11.78
C TYR A 221 -15.49 -13.10 -10.34
N LEU A 222 -16.60 -12.39 -10.11
CA LEU A 222 -16.96 -11.91 -8.76
C LEU A 222 -17.27 -13.06 -7.81
N GLN A 223 -17.90 -14.13 -8.31
CA GLN A 223 -18.18 -15.34 -7.54
C GLN A 223 -16.88 -16.09 -7.20
N ASP A 224 -15.94 -16.19 -8.14
CA ASP A 224 -14.64 -16.81 -7.87
C ASP A 224 -13.83 -16.03 -6.83
N ILE A 225 -13.90 -14.70 -6.84
CA ILE A 225 -13.30 -13.87 -5.78
C ILE A 225 -13.93 -14.20 -4.43
N GLU A 226 -15.27 -14.21 -4.34
CA GLU A 226 -15.97 -14.52 -3.09
C GLU A 226 -15.63 -15.94 -2.58
N ASN A 227 -15.60 -16.92 -3.48
CA ASN A 227 -15.24 -18.30 -3.17
C ASN A 227 -13.79 -18.41 -2.66
N ALA A 228 -12.84 -17.70 -3.27
CA ALA A 228 -11.44 -17.71 -2.84
C ALA A 228 -11.23 -16.95 -1.51
N TYR A 229 -12.00 -15.87 -1.24
CA TYR A 229 -12.02 -15.24 0.07
C TYR A 229 -12.49 -16.23 1.15
N LYS A 230 -13.66 -16.85 0.95
CA LYS A 230 -14.27 -17.75 1.94
C LYS A 230 -13.52 -19.08 2.09
N GLY A 231 -12.97 -19.61 1.00
CA GLY A 231 -12.34 -20.94 0.97
C GLY A 231 -10.88 -20.97 1.40
N THR A 232 -10.12 -19.90 1.11
CA THR A 232 -8.66 -19.91 1.32
C THR A 232 -8.22 -18.80 2.27
N PHE A 233 -8.65 -17.56 2.04
CA PHE A 233 -8.16 -16.40 2.80
C PHE A 233 -8.65 -16.36 4.24
N LEU A 234 -9.97 -16.48 4.49
CA LEU A 234 -10.51 -16.41 5.85
C LEU A 234 -9.98 -17.54 6.75
N PRO A 235 -9.89 -18.81 6.29
CA PRO A 235 -9.26 -19.87 7.08
C PRO A 235 -7.79 -19.58 7.42
N GLU A 236 -6.97 -19.17 6.44
CA GLU A 236 -5.56 -18.85 6.67
C GLU A 236 -5.38 -17.68 7.66
N MET A 237 -6.23 -16.66 7.56
CA MET A 237 -6.20 -15.51 8.47
C MET A 237 -6.68 -15.87 9.88
N SER A 238 -7.68 -16.74 10.02
CA SER A 238 -8.22 -17.14 11.33
C SER A 238 -7.20 -17.83 12.24
N GLU A 239 -6.19 -18.47 11.65
CA GLU A 239 -5.07 -19.07 12.39
C GLU A 239 -4.06 -18.02 12.88
N LYS A 240 -3.90 -16.92 12.14
CA LYS A 240 -2.83 -15.94 12.34
C LYS A 240 -3.28 -14.66 13.05
N CYS A 241 -4.55 -14.30 12.94
CA CYS A 241 -5.11 -13.05 13.43
C CYS A 241 -6.61 -13.17 13.72
N GLU A 242 -7.18 -12.15 14.38
CA GLU A 242 -8.61 -12.11 14.63
C GLU A 242 -9.37 -11.67 13.37
N VAL A 243 -10.36 -12.46 12.99
CA VAL A 243 -11.18 -12.21 11.79
C VAL A 243 -12.58 -11.83 12.24
N LEU A 244 -13.04 -10.66 11.82
CA LEU A 244 -14.40 -10.17 12.04
C LEU A 244 -15.14 -10.19 10.71
N GLN A 245 -16.23 -10.95 10.64
CA GLN A 245 -17.06 -11.03 9.44
C GLN A 245 -18.35 -10.26 9.65
N TYR A 246 -18.61 -9.30 8.76
CA TYR A 246 -19.82 -8.49 8.76
C TYR A 246 -20.58 -8.65 7.46
N SER A 247 -21.90 -8.69 7.55
CA SER A 247 -22.76 -8.56 6.40
C SER A 247 -22.81 -7.10 5.87
N ALA A 248 -23.28 -6.91 4.64
CA ALA A 248 -23.40 -5.60 4.00
C ALA A 248 -24.27 -4.57 4.75
N TRP A 249 -25.20 -5.02 5.61
CA TRP A 249 -26.03 -4.14 6.44
C TRP A 249 -25.36 -3.80 7.77
N GLU A 250 -24.71 -4.76 8.43
CA GLU A 250 -23.91 -4.51 9.64
C GLU A 250 -22.70 -3.63 9.36
N ALA A 251 -22.08 -3.79 8.20
CA ALA A 251 -20.94 -2.98 7.78
C ALA A 251 -21.27 -1.49 7.57
N GLN A 252 -22.55 -1.09 7.61
CA GLN A 252 -22.94 0.33 7.62
C GLN A 252 -22.88 0.93 9.02
N ASP A 253 -22.98 0.11 10.05
CA ASP A 253 -22.89 0.53 11.44
C ASP A 253 -21.46 0.41 11.94
N ALA A 254 -20.68 1.47 11.72
CA ALA A 254 -19.30 1.52 12.16
C ALA A 254 -19.15 1.50 13.70
N GLU A 255 -20.20 1.82 14.48
CA GLU A 255 -20.12 1.78 15.95
C GLU A 255 -20.00 0.36 16.43
N LYS A 256 -20.89 -0.51 15.94
CA LYS A 256 -20.84 -1.94 16.22
C LYS A 256 -19.47 -2.53 15.89
N VAL A 257 -18.93 -2.22 14.72
CA VAL A 257 -17.62 -2.74 14.28
C VAL A 257 -16.49 -2.26 15.20
N VAL A 258 -16.53 -0.98 15.61
CA VAL A 258 -15.52 -0.41 16.50
C VAL A 258 -15.61 -1.01 17.90
N GLU A 259 -16.82 -1.19 18.44
CA GLU A 259 -17.04 -1.85 19.73
C GLU A 259 -16.48 -3.27 19.70
N ASP A 260 -16.81 -4.06 18.68
CA ASP A 260 -16.29 -5.42 18.52
C ASP A 260 -14.75 -5.43 18.50
N ILE A 261 -14.12 -4.49 17.80
CA ILE A 261 -12.64 -4.36 17.74
C ILE A 261 -12.03 -4.02 19.11
N GLU A 262 -12.70 -3.20 19.91
CA GLU A 262 -12.22 -2.83 21.25
C GLU A 262 -12.38 -3.99 22.26
N TYR A 263 -13.44 -4.79 22.13
CA TYR A 263 -13.67 -5.95 22.99
C TYR A 263 -12.86 -7.21 22.59
N LEU A 264 -12.25 -7.22 21.40
CA LEU A 264 -11.41 -8.32 20.95
C LEU A 264 -10.20 -8.51 21.88
N LYS A 265 -10.02 -9.76 22.31
CA LYS A 265 -8.81 -10.20 23.01
C LYS A 265 -7.82 -10.71 21.97
N TYR A 266 -6.63 -10.12 21.96
CA TYR A 266 -5.56 -10.47 21.03
C TYR A 266 -4.67 -11.55 21.65
N ASP A 267 -5.09 -12.81 21.57
CA ASP A 267 -4.34 -13.98 22.03
C ASP A 267 -3.64 -14.72 20.88
N LYS A 268 -4.03 -14.45 19.63
CA LYS A 268 -3.46 -15.08 18.42
C LYS A 268 -2.37 -14.25 17.75
N GLY A 269 -1.53 -14.95 17.00
CA GLY A 269 -0.59 -14.38 16.04
C GLY A 269 0.81 -14.10 16.58
N PRO A 270 1.78 -13.87 15.68
CA PRO A 270 3.18 -13.71 16.03
C PRO A 270 3.52 -12.36 16.68
N TRP A 271 2.54 -11.47 16.88
CA TRP A 271 2.73 -10.14 17.46
C TRP A 271 3.16 -10.18 18.93
N LEU A 272 2.66 -11.15 19.69
CA LEU A 272 2.98 -11.31 21.12
C LEU A 272 4.45 -11.71 21.33
N ASP A 273 5.03 -12.45 20.38
CA ASP A 273 6.42 -12.93 20.45
C ASP A 273 7.46 -11.90 19.96
N GLN A 274 7.04 -10.66 19.71
CA GLN A 274 7.90 -9.62 19.18
C GLN A 274 8.68 -8.89 20.27
N ASN A 275 10.00 -9.10 20.25
CA ASN A 275 10.93 -8.35 21.10
C ASN A 275 11.40 -7.07 20.40
N ASP A 276 11.90 -6.10 21.18
CA ASP A 276 12.51 -4.85 20.69
C ASP A 276 13.47 -5.05 19.51
N ARG A 277 14.29 -6.10 19.56
CA ARG A 277 15.25 -6.44 18.50
C ARG A 277 14.57 -6.86 17.20
N LYS A 278 13.49 -7.65 17.27
CA LYS A 278 12.74 -8.09 16.08
C LYS A 278 12.02 -6.90 15.44
N LEU A 279 11.37 -6.08 16.26
CA LEU A 279 10.72 -4.84 15.81
C LEU A 279 11.72 -3.84 15.24
N HIS A 280 12.92 -3.74 15.81
CA HIS A 280 14.01 -2.93 15.26
C HIS A 280 14.41 -3.40 13.86
N LYS A 281 14.62 -4.71 13.66
CA LYS A 281 14.94 -5.27 12.33
C LYS A 281 13.81 -5.02 11.34
N LEU A 282 12.56 -5.24 11.74
CA LEU A 282 11.40 -4.96 10.91
C LEU A 282 11.33 -3.47 10.54
N ARG A 283 11.58 -2.56 11.50
CA ARG A 283 11.63 -1.11 11.26
C ARG A 283 12.75 -0.72 10.29
N MET A 284 13.92 -1.36 10.39
CA MET A 284 15.05 -1.15 9.48
C MET A 284 14.75 -1.62 8.05
N LEU A 285 14.01 -2.72 7.90
CA LEU A 285 13.55 -3.24 6.61
C LEU A 285 12.53 -2.30 5.97
N VAL A 286 11.45 -1.96 6.68
CA VAL A 286 10.31 -1.22 6.10
C VAL A 286 10.65 0.23 5.73
N GLN A 287 11.68 0.84 6.34
CA GLN A 287 12.13 2.18 5.98
C GLN A 287 12.88 2.20 4.63
N ASP A 288 13.52 1.09 4.24
CA ASP A 288 14.21 0.99 2.95
C ASP A 288 13.28 0.41 1.89
N LYS A 289 12.66 1.29 1.12
CA LYS A 289 11.69 0.89 0.07
C LYS A 289 12.34 0.08 -1.05
N LEU A 290 13.65 0.24 -1.28
CA LEU A 290 14.35 -0.55 -2.29
C LEU A 290 14.58 -1.98 -1.79
N GLU A 291 14.95 -2.15 -0.52
CA GLU A 291 15.09 -3.48 0.08
C GLU A 291 13.73 -4.22 0.10
N VAL A 292 12.65 -3.53 0.48
CA VAL A 292 11.27 -4.06 0.43
C VAL A 292 10.90 -4.55 -0.97
N LEU A 293 11.24 -3.78 -2.01
CA LEU A 293 10.89 -4.10 -3.40
C LEU A 293 11.88 -5.05 -4.08
N ASN A 294 13.06 -5.31 -3.51
CA ASN A 294 14.10 -6.13 -4.12
C ASN A 294 13.59 -7.52 -4.53
N TYR A 295 12.76 -8.12 -3.67
CA TYR A 295 12.20 -9.46 -3.92
C TYR A 295 10.97 -9.47 -4.83
N THR A 296 10.47 -8.30 -5.27
CA THR A 296 9.39 -8.22 -6.26
C THR A 296 9.90 -8.40 -7.68
N SER A 297 11.15 -8.01 -7.95
CA SER A 297 11.83 -8.12 -9.24
C SER A 297 12.69 -9.38 -9.32
N ILE A 298 12.09 -10.56 -9.21
CA ILE A 298 12.82 -11.83 -9.35
C ILE A 298 13.27 -12.04 -10.81
N PRO A 299 14.47 -12.60 -11.05
CA PRO A 299 15.02 -12.80 -12.39
C PRO A 299 14.40 -14.03 -13.07
N VAL A 300 13.08 -14.06 -13.17
CA VAL A 300 12.31 -15.11 -13.85
C VAL A 300 11.63 -14.50 -15.06
N PHE A 301 12.09 -14.90 -16.24
CA PHE A 301 11.64 -14.30 -17.49
C PHE A 301 10.29 -14.87 -17.93
N LEU A 302 9.22 -14.11 -17.69
CA LEU A 302 7.89 -14.35 -18.26
C LEU A 302 7.56 -13.31 -19.34
N PRO A 303 6.93 -13.69 -20.47
CA PRO A 303 6.60 -12.75 -21.54
C PRO A 303 5.70 -11.57 -21.11
N GLU A 304 4.86 -11.75 -20.09
CA GLU A 304 3.93 -10.71 -19.61
C GLU A 304 4.60 -9.58 -18.82
N VAL A 305 5.69 -9.88 -18.11
CA VAL A 305 6.39 -8.94 -17.21
C VAL A 305 7.77 -8.55 -17.73
N THR A 306 8.38 -9.38 -18.57
CA THR A 306 9.72 -9.11 -19.11
C THR A 306 9.63 -8.02 -20.17
N VAL A 307 10.31 -6.90 -19.91
CA VAL A 307 10.44 -5.79 -20.85
C VAL A 307 11.77 -5.91 -21.58
N GLY A 308 11.76 -5.68 -22.89
CA GLY A 308 12.98 -5.70 -23.70
C GLY A 308 13.95 -4.57 -23.31
N ALA A 309 15.25 -4.83 -23.38
CA ALA A 309 16.28 -3.89 -22.93
C ALA A 309 16.17 -2.50 -23.59
N HIS A 310 15.90 -2.44 -24.90
CA HIS A 310 15.75 -1.17 -25.62
C HIS A 310 14.57 -0.33 -25.12
N GLN A 311 13.44 -0.98 -24.85
CA GLN A 311 12.26 -0.28 -24.34
C GLN A 311 12.50 0.19 -22.91
N SER A 312 13.11 -0.64 -22.07
CA SER A 312 13.45 -0.26 -20.69
C SER A 312 14.42 0.92 -20.64
N ASP A 313 15.44 0.95 -21.49
CA ASP A 313 16.41 2.05 -21.56
C ASP A 313 15.73 3.36 -21.99
N GLN A 314 14.89 3.31 -23.03
CA GLN A 314 14.14 4.48 -23.49
C GLN A 314 13.23 5.03 -22.37
N VAL A 315 12.43 4.17 -21.73
CA VAL A 315 11.51 4.59 -20.65
C VAL A 315 12.29 5.13 -19.45
N PHE A 316 13.46 4.56 -19.13
CA PHE A 316 14.30 5.04 -18.04
C PHE A 316 14.92 6.41 -18.33
N GLN A 317 15.35 6.66 -19.57
CA GLN A 317 15.83 7.98 -20.00
C GLN A 317 14.72 9.02 -19.91
N GLU A 318 13.54 8.73 -20.47
CA GLU A 318 12.37 9.62 -20.39
C GLU A 318 11.94 9.88 -18.93
N PHE A 319 12.01 8.87 -18.05
CA PHE A 319 11.74 9.03 -16.62
C PHE A 319 12.75 9.95 -15.92
N THR A 320 14.03 9.86 -16.31
CA THR A 320 15.11 10.69 -15.74
C THR A 320 15.00 12.15 -16.19
N GLU A 321 14.40 12.40 -17.35
CA GLU A 321 14.12 13.75 -17.86
C GLU A 321 12.92 14.42 -17.18
N LEU A 322 12.10 13.65 -16.45
CA LEU A 322 10.98 14.23 -15.69
C LEU A 322 11.48 15.16 -14.57
N PRO A 323 10.75 16.27 -14.32
CA PRO A 323 11.15 17.23 -13.31
C PRO A 323 11.12 16.60 -11.91
N GLY A 324 12.13 16.89 -11.09
CA GLY A 324 12.26 16.41 -9.71
C GLY A 324 12.66 14.94 -9.57
N ARG A 325 12.98 14.25 -10.67
CA ARG A 325 13.32 12.81 -10.68
C ARG A 325 14.73 12.50 -11.18
N LYS A 326 15.42 13.50 -11.75
CA LYS A 326 16.77 13.34 -12.29
C LYS A 326 17.82 13.00 -11.22
N TYR A 327 17.74 13.68 -10.07
CA TYR A 327 18.63 13.45 -8.94
C TYR A 327 17.84 13.04 -7.70
N ARG A 328 18.57 12.64 -6.66
CA ARG A 328 17.99 12.32 -5.35
C ARG A 328 17.15 13.49 -4.85
N ALA A 329 16.00 13.20 -4.23
CA ALA A 329 15.13 14.20 -3.65
C ALA A 329 15.92 15.18 -2.74
N GLY A 330 15.74 16.48 -2.97
CA GLY A 330 16.46 17.55 -2.26
C GLY A 330 17.68 18.12 -3.01
N TYR A 331 17.99 17.59 -4.21
CA TYR A 331 19.10 18.01 -5.08
C TYR A 331 18.66 18.40 -6.51
N ASN A 332 17.37 18.70 -6.72
CA ASN A 332 16.80 18.99 -8.04
C ASN A 332 16.56 20.50 -8.21
N GLU A 333 17.40 21.17 -9.02
CA GLU A 333 17.33 22.62 -9.29
C GLU A 333 16.03 23.04 -9.98
N ASP A 334 15.53 22.19 -10.85
CA ASP A 334 14.33 22.34 -11.68
C ASP A 334 13.04 22.44 -10.85
N VAL A 335 12.99 21.81 -9.68
CA VAL A 335 11.87 21.93 -8.72
C VAL A 335 12.13 22.98 -7.63
N GLY A 336 13.26 23.71 -7.73
CA GLY A 336 13.59 24.81 -6.83
C GLY A 336 14.24 24.37 -5.51
N ASP A 337 14.93 23.22 -5.49
CA ASP A 337 15.69 22.82 -4.32
C ASP A 337 16.78 23.85 -3.99
N LYS A 338 16.82 24.27 -2.72
CA LYS A 338 17.80 25.24 -2.23
C LYS A 338 18.98 24.55 -1.57
N TRP A 339 20.11 25.26 -1.53
CA TRP A 339 21.33 24.83 -0.85
C TRP A 339 21.91 23.51 -1.35
N ILE A 340 21.74 23.22 -2.64
CA ILE A 340 22.20 21.97 -3.26
C ILE A 340 23.71 21.75 -3.06
N TRP A 341 24.50 22.82 -3.12
CA TRP A 341 25.96 22.78 -2.92
C TRP A 341 26.41 22.63 -1.45
N LEU A 342 25.48 22.75 -0.48
CA LEU A 342 25.75 22.63 0.97
C LEU A 342 25.06 21.42 1.62
N LYS A 343 24.39 20.58 0.84
CA LYS A 343 23.82 19.30 1.27
C LYS A 343 24.74 18.19 0.80
#